data_AF-A0A8X6LEZ7-F1
#
_entry.id   AF-A0A8X6LEZ7-F1
#
_cell.length_a   1.000
_cell.length_b   1.000
_cell.length_c   1.000
_cell.angle_alpha   90.00
_cell.angle_beta   90.00
_cell.angle_gamma   90.00
#
_symmetry.space_group_name_H-M   'P 1'
#
loop_
_entity.id
_entity.type
_entity.pdbx_description
1 polymer ?
#
loop_
_entity_poly.entity_id
_entity_poly.type
_entity_poly.pdbx_seq_one_letter_code
_entity_poly.pdbx_strand_id
1 'polypeptide(L)'
;MFTDSSFILGDFNAKHPLWGSSVANDRGNELSNLLDDHAFCILNDGTPTYCSHSYDSRDALDVAFAQAQISSQVVAELCWIRLEVITHLSSLSLVSHSQNSQ
;
A
#
# COMPACT_ATOMS: atom_id res chain seq x y z
N MET A 1 -11.72 26.84 -10.67
CA MET A 1 -11.09 26.12 -9.54
C MET A 1 -10.52 24.85 -10.12
N PHE A 2 -9.19 24.70 -10.15
CA PHE A 2 -8.58 23.41 -10.46
C PHE A 2 -8.77 22.53 -9.22
N THR A 3 -9.50 21.42 -9.38
CA THR A 3 -9.58 20.37 -8.37
C THR A 3 -8.35 19.51 -8.56
N ASP A 4 -7.24 19.90 -7.94
CA ASP A 4 -6.00 19.16 -8.07
C ASP A 4 -6.22 17.73 -7.55
N SER A 5 -6.03 16.79 -8.46
CA SER A 5 -6.22 15.37 -8.24
C SER A 5 -4.90 14.81 -7.73
N SER A 6 -4.80 14.49 -6.43
CA SER A 6 -3.57 14.00 -5.82
C SER A 6 -3.60 12.49 -5.58
N PHE A 7 -2.47 11.85 -5.89
CA PHE A 7 -2.14 10.47 -5.52
C PHE A 7 -0.94 10.49 -4.60
N ILE A 8 -0.95 9.63 -3.60
CA ILE A 8 0.16 9.42 -2.69
C ILE A 8 0.42 7.93 -2.61
N LEU A 9 1.68 7.56 -2.80
CA LEU A 9 2.18 6.20 -2.95
C LEU A 9 3.53 6.10 -2.25
N GLY A 10 3.76 5.06 -1.45
CA GLY A 10 5.07 4.79 -0.89
C GLY A 10 5.06 3.84 0.31
N ASP A 11 6.25 3.57 0.85
CA ASP A 11 6.44 2.85 2.11
C ASP A 11 6.26 3.81 3.29
N PHE A 12 5.16 3.65 4.02
CA PHE A 12 4.84 4.47 5.19
C PHE A 12 5.31 3.84 6.50
N ASN A 13 5.69 2.55 6.48
CA ASN A 13 5.88 1.75 7.69
C ASN A 13 4.72 1.92 8.70
N ALA A 14 3.51 2.13 8.17
CA ALA A 14 2.29 2.37 8.91
C ALA A 14 1.40 1.13 8.79
N LYS A 15 1.02 0.54 9.92
CA LYS A 15 0.20 -0.66 9.97
C LYS A 15 -1.23 -0.25 10.26
N HIS A 16 -2.18 -0.65 9.44
CA HIS A 16 -3.61 -0.47 9.72
C HIS A 16 -4.47 -1.48 8.95
N PRO A 17 -5.58 -1.98 9.53
CA PRO A 17 -6.52 -2.87 8.83
C PRO A 17 -7.10 -2.29 7.54
N LEU A 18 -7.19 -0.96 7.43
CA LEU A 18 -7.73 -0.29 6.24
C LEU A 18 -6.96 -0.57 4.94
N TRP A 19 -5.68 -0.93 5.02
CA TRP A 19 -4.87 -1.27 3.84
C TRP A 19 -4.25 -2.67 3.90
N GLY A 20 -4.65 -3.51 4.86
CA GLY A 20 -4.30 -4.94 4.88
C GLY A 20 -3.42 -5.43 6.02
N SER A 21 -3.01 -4.58 6.97
CA SER A 21 -2.32 -5.09 8.17
C SER A 21 -3.29 -5.72 9.16
N SER A 22 -2.82 -6.73 9.90
CA SER A 22 -3.61 -7.39 10.95
C SER A 22 -3.87 -6.50 12.18
N VAL A 23 -3.00 -5.52 12.42
CA VAL A 23 -3.05 -4.60 13.56
C VAL A 23 -2.82 -3.16 13.12
N ALA A 24 -3.25 -2.22 13.95
CA ALA A 24 -2.91 -0.81 13.82
C ALA A 24 -1.69 -0.45 14.69
N ASN A 25 -0.80 0.41 14.18
CA ASN A 25 0.21 1.10 14.98
C ASN A 25 -0.07 2.61 15.01
N ASP A 26 0.66 3.37 15.83
CA ASP A 26 0.45 4.82 15.99
C ASP A 26 0.50 5.57 14.65
N ARG A 27 1.47 5.22 13.79
CA ARG A 27 1.58 5.78 12.43
C ARG A 27 0.38 5.45 11.55
N GLY A 28 -0.14 4.24 11.64
CA GLY A 28 -1.34 3.83 10.90
C GLY A 28 -2.60 4.55 11.37
N ASN A 29 -2.75 4.76 12.67
CA ASN A 29 -3.87 5.54 13.22
C ASN A 29 -3.79 7.00 12.77
N GLU A 30 -2.61 7.63 12.89
CA GLU A 30 -2.39 9.01 12.45
C GLU A 30 -2.66 9.17 10.95
N LEU A 31 -2.11 8.27 10.13
CA LEU A 31 -2.35 8.28 8.69
C LEU A 31 -3.84 8.08 8.39
N SER A 32 -4.52 7.13 9.06
CA SER A 32 -5.95 6.89 8.81
C SER A 32 -6.82 8.12 9.10
N ASN A 33 -6.52 8.86 10.17
CA ASN A 33 -7.23 10.09 10.51
C ASN A 33 -7.02 11.17 9.44
N LEU A 34 -5.76 11.33 8.97
CA LEU A 34 -5.46 12.28 7.89
C LEU A 34 -6.18 11.94 6.58
N LEU A 35 -6.30 10.65 6.25
CA LEU A 35 -7.02 10.23 5.05
C LEU A 35 -8.52 10.55 5.15
N ASP A 36 -9.11 10.36 6.32
CA ASP A 36 -10.53 10.66 6.58
C ASP A 36 -10.79 12.18 6.50
N ASP A 37 -9.93 12.98 7.16
CA ASP A 37 -10.03 14.45 7.20
C ASP A 37 -9.92 15.10 5.81
N HIS A 38 -9.19 14.47 4.88
CA HIS A 38 -8.90 15.00 3.55
C HIS A 38 -9.62 14.26 2.41
N ALA A 39 -10.58 13.41 2.74
CA ALA A 39 -11.38 12.63 1.78
C ALA A 39 -10.53 11.83 0.79
N PHE A 40 -9.50 11.14 1.30
CA PHE A 40 -8.71 10.19 0.52
C PHE A 40 -9.33 8.79 0.53
N CYS A 41 -9.30 8.15 -0.62
CA CYS A 41 -9.70 6.77 -0.81
C CYS A 41 -8.51 5.82 -0.71
N ILE A 42 -8.74 4.80 0.09
CA ILE A 42 -8.19 3.44 0.04
C ILE A 42 -7.86 2.91 -1.36
N LEU A 43 -6.63 2.89 -1.86
CA LEU A 43 -6.37 2.08 -3.05
C LEU A 43 -6.07 0.64 -2.68
N ASN A 44 -5.26 0.35 -1.64
CA ASN A 44 -4.89 -1.01 -1.18
C ASN A 44 -6.04 -2.05 -1.19
N ASP A 45 -5.75 -3.29 -1.63
CA ASP A 45 -6.70 -4.41 -1.74
C ASP A 45 -6.59 -5.38 -0.56
N GLY A 46 -5.72 -5.05 0.41
CA GLY A 46 -5.41 -5.88 1.57
C GLY A 46 -4.28 -6.88 1.34
N THR A 47 -3.71 -7.00 0.13
CA THR A 47 -2.58 -7.90 -0.12
C THR A 47 -1.33 -7.39 0.60
N PRO A 48 -0.60 -8.25 1.34
CA PRO A 48 0.66 -7.85 1.98
C PRO A 48 1.71 -7.41 0.96
N THR A 49 2.43 -6.35 1.29
CA THR A 49 3.50 -5.77 0.44
C THR A 49 4.89 -6.01 1.03
N TYR A 50 4.95 -6.39 2.30
CA TYR A 50 6.17 -6.70 3.03
C TYR A 50 6.12 -8.11 3.64
N CYS A 51 7.21 -8.85 3.50
CA CYS A 51 7.40 -10.15 4.13
C CYS A 51 8.70 -10.14 4.95
N SER A 52 8.61 -10.48 6.24
CA SER A 52 9.78 -10.65 7.09
C SER A 52 10.19 -12.11 7.16
N HIS A 53 11.38 -12.44 6.66
CA HIS A 53 11.91 -13.79 6.77
C HIS A 53 12.33 -14.14 8.21
N SER A 54 12.78 -13.15 8.98
CA SER A 54 13.24 -13.35 10.36
C SER A 54 12.10 -13.62 11.35
N TYR A 55 10.91 -13.09 11.06
CA TYR A 55 9.75 -13.17 11.96
C TYR A 55 8.58 -13.97 11.36
N ASP A 56 8.76 -14.56 10.17
CA ASP A 56 7.74 -15.26 9.39
C ASP A 56 6.40 -14.49 9.36
N SER A 57 6.48 -13.19 9.07
CA SER A 57 5.34 -12.28 9.12
C SER A 57 5.12 -11.57 7.80
N ARG A 58 3.87 -11.18 7.56
CA ARG A 58 3.44 -10.44 6.37
C ARG A 58 2.63 -9.23 6.77
N ASP A 59 2.91 -8.10 6.14
CA ASP A 59 2.26 -6.82 6.41
C ASP A 59 2.07 -6.02 5.11
N ALA A 60 1.11 -5.10 5.10
CA ALA A 60 0.95 -4.10 4.05
C ALA A 60 1.53 -2.76 4.52
N LEU A 61 2.78 -2.47 4.14
CA LEU A 61 3.51 -1.27 4.56
C LEU A 61 3.61 -0.22 3.44
N ASP A 62 3.51 -0.67 2.20
CA ASP A 62 3.37 0.19 1.03
C ASP A 62 1.89 0.53 0.85
N VAL A 63 1.57 1.82 0.96
CA VAL A 63 0.19 2.31 0.94
C VAL A 63 0.00 3.26 -0.22
N ALA A 64 -1.15 3.11 -0.88
CA ALA A 64 -1.59 3.88 -2.02
C ALA A 64 -2.95 4.52 -1.71
N PHE A 65 -3.07 5.83 -1.91
CA PHE A 65 -4.32 6.56 -1.70
C PHE A 65 -4.49 7.72 -2.68
N ALA A 66 -5.75 8.06 -2.94
CA ALA A 66 -6.15 9.06 -3.95
C ALA A 66 -7.27 9.94 -3.42
N GLN A 67 -7.24 11.24 -3.67
CA GLN A 67 -8.33 12.12 -3.21
C GLN A 67 -9.63 11.77 -3.95
N ALA A 68 -10.75 11.63 -3.22
CA ALA A 68 -12.02 11.11 -3.74
C ALA A 68 -12.67 11.97 -4.84
N GLN A 69 -12.15 13.18 -5.09
CA GLN A 69 -12.57 14.04 -6.21
C GLN A 69 -12.08 13.56 -7.57
N ILE A 70 -11.16 12.57 -7.60
CA ILE A 70 -10.75 11.90 -8.82
C ILE A 70 -11.89 11.00 -9.29
N SER A 71 -12.27 11.11 -10.56
CA SER A 71 -13.37 10.30 -11.10
C SER A 71 -13.12 8.80 -10.86
N SER A 72 -14.15 8.07 -10.45
CA SER A 72 -14.08 6.63 -10.15
C SER A 72 -13.53 5.79 -11.30
N GLN A 73 -13.60 6.30 -12.54
CA GLN A 73 -13.02 5.68 -13.73
C GLN A 73 -11.49 5.78 -13.76
N VAL A 74 -10.89 6.91 -13.35
CA VAL A 74 -9.43 7.06 -13.26
C VAL A 74 -8.87 6.24 -12.10
N VAL A 75 -9.60 6.17 -10.98
CA VAL A 75 -9.26 5.28 -9.85
C VAL A 75 -9.25 3.81 -10.27
N ALA A 76 -10.24 3.40 -11.07
CA ALA A 76 -10.32 2.04 -11.59
C ALA A 76 -9.18 1.71 -12.57
N GLU A 77 -8.83 2.59 -13.50
CA GLU A 77 -7.72 2.36 -14.44
C GLU A 77 -6.34 2.34 -13.74
N LEU A 78 -6.15 3.18 -12.72
CA LEU A 78 -4.96 3.11 -11.86
C LEU A 78 -4.95 1.86 -10.97
N CYS A 79 -6.12 1.31 -10.65
CA CYS A 79 -6.25 0.01 -9.99
C CYS A 79 -5.70 -1.16 -10.82
N TRP A 80 -5.55 -1.00 -12.15
CA TRP A 80 -4.86 -1.95 -13.01
C TRP A 80 -3.35 -1.72 -13.08
N ILE A 81 -2.87 -0.48 -12.91
CA ILE A 81 -1.44 -0.17 -12.74
C ILE A 81 -0.92 -0.60 -11.35
N ARG A 82 -1.82 -0.83 -10.38
CA ARG A 82 -1.53 -1.11 -8.95
C ARG A 82 -0.69 -2.35 -8.63
N LEU A 83 -0.62 -3.36 -9.49
CA LEU A 83 0.06 -4.60 -9.10
C LEU A 83 1.56 -4.55 -9.36
N GLU A 84 2.05 -3.97 -10.46
CA GLU A 84 3.47 -4.07 -10.79
C GLU A 84 4.37 -3.19 -9.90
N VAL A 85 3.98 -1.95 -9.58
CA VAL A 85 4.88 -1.03 -8.84
C VAL A 85 4.98 -1.36 -7.34
N ILE A 86 3.88 -1.78 -6.71
CA ILE A 86 3.87 -2.15 -5.29
C ILE A 86 4.46 -3.56 -5.09
N THR A 87 4.20 -4.51 -6.01
CA THR A 87 4.75 -5.87 -5.88
C THR A 87 6.20 -6.00 -6.36
N HIS A 88 6.72 -5.18 -7.29
CA HIS A 88 8.11 -5.28 -7.72
C HIS A 88 9.14 -4.87 -6.65
N LEU A 89 8.75 -4.08 -5.65
CA LEU A 89 9.60 -3.84 -4.48
C LEU A 89 9.66 -5.06 -3.54
N SER A 90 8.60 -5.88 -3.52
CA SER A 90 8.52 -7.11 -2.72
C SER A 90 9.15 -8.34 -3.39
N SER A 91 9.31 -8.36 -4.72
CA SER A 91 9.90 -9.51 -5.45
C SER A 91 11.43 -9.50 -5.50
N LEU A 92 12.09 -8.35 -5.35
CA LEU A 92 13.56 -8.27 -5.27
C LEU A 92 14.15 -8.95 -4.03
N SER A 93 13.39 -9.03 -2.93
CA SER A 93 13.82 -9.74 -1.71
C SER A 93 13.62 -11.26 -1.79
N LEU A 94 12.71 -11.74 -2.65
CA LEU A 94 12.36 -13.16 -2.77
C LEU A 94 13.27 -13.95 -3.73
N VAL A 95 14.01 -13.28 -4.62
CA VAL A 95 14.90 -13.95 -5.61
C VAL A 95 16.29 -14.30 -5.05
N SER A 96 16.63 -13.92 -3.81
CA SER A 96 17.99 -14.16 -3.29
C SER A 96 18.28 -15.57 -2.76
N HIS A 97 17.29 -16.46 -2.60
CA HIS A 97 17.53 -17.82 -2.07
C HIS A 97 16.72 -18.89 -2.81
N SER A 98 17.23 -19.30 -3.97
CA SER A 98 17.11 -20.68 -4.45
C SER A 98 18.04 -20.83 -5.64
N GLN A 99 19.29 -21.21 -5.40
CA GLN A 99 20.07 -22.22 -6.13
C GLN A 99 21.45 -22.35 -5.46
N ASN A 100 21.54 -23.14 -4.39
CA ASN A 100 22.77 -23.87 -4.08
C ASN A 100 22.47 -25.02 -3.10
N SER A 101 22.03 -26.14 -3.67
CA SER A 101 22.16 -27.46 -3.05
C SER A 101 21.75 -28.53 -4.05
N GLN A 102 22.68 -28.89 -4.95
CA GLN A 102 23.10 -30.27 -5.22
C GLN A 102 24.58 -30.24 -5.61
#